data_AF-A0A3B1CCH1-F1
#
_entry.id   AF-A0A3B1CCH1-F1
#
_cell.length_a   1.000
_cell.length_b   1.000
_cell.length_c   1.000
_cell.angle_alpha   90.00
_cell.angle_beta   90.00
_cell.angle_gamma   90.00
#
_symmetry.space_group_name_H-M   'P 1'
#
loop_
_entity.id
_entity.type
_entity.pdbx_description
1 polymer ?
#
loop_
_entity_poly.entity_id
_entity_poly.type
_entity_poly.pdbx_seq_one_letter_code
_entity_poly.pdbx_strand_id
1 'polypeptide(L)' 'MANDDRLVEEKLLEILEEAIVDEKASAGRYTHALELAREDESRELLKKLARDELEHERLLKERYHEIKKRLGLKIIKNK' A
#
# COMPACT_ATOMS: atom_id res chain seq x y z
N MET A 1 2.66 30.09 -2.85
CA MET A 1 3.32 29.37 -1.74
C MET A 1 2.34 28.41 -1.07
N ALA A 2 1.39 28.84 -0.22
CA ALA A 2 0.48 27.89 0.45
C ALA A 2 -0.43 27.04 -0.47
N ASN A 3 -0.76 27.54 -1.66
CA ASN A 3 -1.62 26.83 -2.61
C ASN A 3 -0.86 25.76 -3.42
N ASP A 4 0.44 25.95 -3.62
CA ASP A 4 1.29 25.01 -4.37
C ASP A 4 1.60 23.78 -3.51
N ASP A 5 1.88 24.00 -2.22
CA ASP A 5 2.13 22.92 -1.25
C ASP A 5 0.92 21.99 -1.11
N ARG A 6 -0.29 22.58 -1.07
CA ARG A 6 -1.54 21.81 -1.02
C ARG A 6 -1.74 20.96 -2.28
N LEU A 7 -1.52 21.52 -3.47
CA LEU A 7 -1.65 20.79 -4.72
C LEU A 7 -0.66 19.62 -4.82
N VAL A 8 0.56 19.81 -4.30
CA VAL A 8 1.57 18.74 -4.21
C VAL A 8 1.12 17.63 -3.27
N GLU A 9 0.56 17.97 -2.10
CA GLU A 9 0.05 16.99 -1.16
C GLU A 9 -1.16 16.21 -1.69
N GLU A 10 -2.07 16.87 -2.41
CA GLU A 10 -3.22 16.22 -3.05
C GLU A 10 -2.76 15.23 -4.12
N LYS A 11 -1.80 15.59 -4.98
CA LYS A 11 -1.19 14.66 -5.94
C LYS A 11 -0.45 13.50 -5.27
N LEU A 12 0.24 13.78 -4.17
CA LEU A 12 0.92 12.73 -3.41
C LEU A 12 -0.09 11.75 -2.82
N LEU A 13 -1.26 12.21 -2.36
CA LEU A 13 -2.33 11.33 -1.90
C LEU A 13 -2.85 10.41 -3.02
N GLU A 14 -3.04 10.93 -4.24
CA GLU A 14 -3.45 10.12 -5.39
C GLU A 14 -2.44 8.99 -5.67
N ILE A 15 -1.15 9.32 -5.71
CA ILE A 15 -0.07 8.34 -5.92
C ILE A 15 -0.02 7.29 -4.80
N LEU A 16 -0.18 7.72 -3.54
CA LEU A 16 -0.20 6.80 -2.41
C LEU A 16 -1.42 5.87 -2.43
N GLU A 17 -2.57 6.36 -2.88
CA GLU A 17 -3.78 5.54 -3.03
C GLU A 17 -3.61 4.46 -4.10
N GLU A 18 -3.04 4.81 -5.25
CA GLU A 18 -2.67 3.85 -6.30
C GLU A 18 -1.66 2.82 -5.77
N ALA A 19 -0.60 3.27 -5.10
CA ALA A 19 0.41 2.37 -4.53
C ALA A 19 -0.20 1.39 -3.51
N ILE A 20 -1.09 1.84 -2.62
CA ILE A 20 -1.78 0.95 -1.65
C ILE A 20 -2.59 -0.13 -2.37
N VAL A 21 -3.26 0.20 -3.47
CA VAL A 21 -4.01 -0.77 -4.27
C VAL A 21 -3.07 -1.79 -4.91
N ASP A 22 -1.93 -1.33 -5.44
CA ASP A 22 -0.93 -2.19 -6.06
C ASP A 22 -0.29 -3.15 -5.06
N GLU A 23 0.08 -2.68 -3.86
CA GLU A 23 0.64 -3.53 -2.80
C GLU A 23 -0.35 -4.63 -2.39
N LYS A 24 -1.63 -4.26 -2.20
CA LYS A 24 -2.68 -5.22 -1.86
C LYS A 24 -2.87 -6.26 -2.97
N ALA A 25 -2.81 -5.84 -4.24
CA ALA A 25 -2.93 -6.74 -5.38
C ALA A 25 -1.71 -7.68 -5.46
N SER A 26 -0.50 -7.17 -5.26
CA SER A 26 0.75 -7.94 -5.26
C SER A 26 0.79 -8.97 -4.13
N ALA A 27 0.43 -8.58 -2.90
CA ALA A 27 0.27 -9.51 -1.78
C ALA A 27 -0.71 -10.65 -2.11
N GLY A 28 -1.83 -10.33 -2.77
CA GLY A 28 -2.80 -11.32 -3.25
C GLY A 28 -2.22 -12.27 -4.31
N ARG A 29 -1.46 -11.75 -5.27
CA ARG A 29 -0.79 -12.58 -6.31
C ARG A 29 0.21 -13.55 -5.68
N TYR A 30 1.05 -13.10 -4.76
CA TYR A 30 2.04 -13.97 -4.11
C TYR A 30 1.38 -15.00 -3.20
N THR A 31 0.31 -14.61 -2.49
CA THR A 31 -0.47 -15.55 -1.68
C THR A 31 -1.10 -16.62 -2.54
N HIS A 32 -1.70 -16.26 -3.69
CA HIS A 32 -2.25 -17.24 -4.61
C HIS A 32 -1.17 -18.14 -5.24
N ALA A 33 -0.03 -17.57 -5.62
CA ALA A 33 1.11 -18.35 -6.12
C ALA A 33 1.63 -19.35 -5.07
N LEU A 34 1.63 -18.97 -3.78
CA LEU A 34 2.02 -19.85 -2.67
C LEU A 34 1.12 -21.09 -2.55
N GLU A 35 -0.17 -20.96 -2.88
CA GLU A 35 -1.11 -22.09 -2.91
C GLU A 35 -0.80 -23.08 -4.05
N LEU A 36 -0.21 -22.59 -5.14
CA LEU A 36 0.13 -23.38 -6.33
C LEU A 36 1.56 -23.95 -6.28
N ALA A 37 2.45 -23.33 -5.52
CA ALA A 37 3.85 -23.70 -5.41
C ALA A 37 4.04 -25.04 -4.69
N ARG A 38 4.74 -25.97 -5.37
CA ARG A 38 5.05 -27.32 -4.86
C ARG A 38 6.41 -27.42 -4.18
N GLU A 39 7.36 -26.58 -4.58
CA GLU A 39 8.73 -26.60 -4.06
C GLU A 39 8.85 -25.69 -2.83
N ASP A 40 9.47 -26.20 -1.76
CA ASP A 40 9.58 -25.48 -0.49
C ASP A 40 10.31 -24.14 -0.64
N GLU A 41 11.34 -24.06 -1.48
CA GLU A 41 12.07 -22.81 -1.75
C GLU A 41 11.16 -21.73 -2.37
N SER A 42 10.37 -22.12 -3.37
CA SER A 42 9.39 -21.22 -3.99
C SER A 42 8.32 -20.78 -2.98
N ARG A 43 7.88 -21.68 -2.10
CA ARG A 43 6.89 -21.36 -1.06
C ARG A 43 7.43 -20.35 -0.06
N GLU A 44 8.64 -20.53 0.45
CA GLU A 44 9.24 -19.58 1.40
C GLU A 44 9.51 -18.21 0.76
N LEU A 45 9.95 -18.19 -0.51
CA LEU A 45 10.09 -16.93 -1.27
C LEU A 45 8.76 -16.19 -1.37
N LEU A 46 7.71 -16.86 -1.85
CA LEU A 46 6.39 -16.25 -2.07
C LEU A 46 5.75 -15.77 -0.77
N LYS A 47 5.92 -16.53 0.31
CA LYS A 47 5.48 -16.14 1.65
C LYS A 47 6.19 -14.88 2.14
N LYS A 48 7.50 -14.76 1.90
CA LYS A 48 8.27 -13.56 2.23
C LYS A 48 7.77 -12.36 1.41
N LEU A 49 7.65 -12.52 0.09
CA LEU A 49 7.16 -11.44 -0.78
C LEU A 49 5.77 -10.96 -0.37
N ALA A 50 4.82 -11.87 -0.12
CA ALA A 50 3.49 -11.51 0.35
C ALA A 50 3.52 -10.71 1.66
N ARG A 51 4.44 -11.06 2.59
CA ARG A 51 4.62 -10.34 3.84
C ARG A 51 5.22 -8.94 3.62
N ASP A 52 6.19 -8.82 2.73
CA ASP A 52 6.84 -7.55 2.42
C ASP A 52 5.82 -6.56 1.81
N GLU A 53 4.96 -6.99 0.88
CA GLU A 53 3.92 -6.12 0.30
C GLU A 53 2.88 -5.68 1.34
N LEU A 54 2.52 -6.53 2.31
CA LEU A 54 1.63 -6.13 3.41
C LEU A 54 2.26 -5.07 4.32
N GLU A 55 3.57 -5.12 4.50
CA GLU A 55 4.30 -4.10 5.27
C GLU A 55 4.41 -2.80 4.47
N HIS A 56 4.64 -2.87 3.15
CA HIS A 56 4.55 -1.72 2.26
C HIS A 56 3.16 -1.06 2.33
N GLU A 57 2.08 -1.84 2.20
CA GLU A 57 0.70 -1.37 2.32
C GLU A 57 0.48 -0.61 3.64
N ARG A 58 0.97 -1.16 4.75
CA ARG A 58 0.86 -0.54 6.08
C ARG A 58 1.55 0.83 6.14
N LEU A 59 2.81 0.90 5.69
CA LEU A 59 3.60 2.14 5.70
C LEU A 59 2.98 3.22 4.81
N LEU A 60 2.50 2.83 3.62
CA LEU A 60 1.83 3.75 2.70
C LEU A 60 0.52 4.28 3.29
N LYS A 61 -0.29 3.43 3.93
CA LYS A 61 -1.53 3.84 4.62
C LYS A 61 -1.26 4.80 5.77
N GLU A 62 -0.24 4.53 6.58
CA GLU A 62 0.18 5.44 7.65
C GLU A 62 0.51 6.82 7.08
N ARG A 63 1.33 6.87 6.03
CA ARG A 63 1.70 8.13 5.39
C ARG A 63 0.50 8.86 4.76
N TYR A 64 -0.37 8.12 4.09
CA TYR A 64 -1.61 8.66 3.49
C TYR A 64 -2.51 9.30 4.56
N HIS A 65 -2.68 8.64 5.70
CA HIS A 65 -3.48 9.15 6.82
C HIS A 65 -2.87 10.40 7.46
N GLU A 66 -1.54 10.46 7.62
CA GLU A 66 -0.85 11.65 8.11
C GLU A 66 -1.10 12.87 7.21
N ILE A 67 -0.97 12.70 5.90
CA ILE A 67 -1.18 13.79 4.92
C ILE A 67 -2.66 14.22 4.93
N LYS A 68 -3.61 13.28 4.92
CA LYS A 68 -5.04 13.61 5.02
C LYS A 68 -5.37 14.40 6.28
N LYS A 69 -4.78 14.03 7.42
CA LYS A 69 -4.97 14.76 8.69
C LYS A 69 -4.43 16.19 8.59
N ARG A 70 -3.27 16.40 7.97
CA ARG A 70 -2.68 17.72 7.77
C ARG A 70 -3.53 18.62 6.86
N LEU A 71 -4.15 18.04 5.83
CA LEU A 71 -5.06 18.74 4.92
C LEU A 71 -6.49 18.92 5.46
N GLY A 72 -6.81 18.37 6.64
CA GLY A 72 -8.16 18.40 7.19
C GLY A 72 -9.18 17.55 6.43
N LEU A 73 -8.71 16.58 5.64
CA LEU A 73 -9.56 15.67 4.87
C LEU A 73 -10.09 14.53 5.75
N LYS A 74 -11.32 14.07 5.48
CA LYS A 74 -11.91 12.93 6.19
C LYS A 74 -11.09 11.66 5.94
N ILE A 75 -10.69 10.99 7.03
CA ILE A 75 -10.12 9.65 6.99
C ILE A 75 -11.28 8.65 6.91
N ILE A 76 -11.64 8.22 5.71
CA ILE A 76 -12.59 7.13 5.54
C ILE A 76 -11.81 5.84 5.81
N LYS A 77 -12.16 5.13 6.89
CA LYS A 77 -11.70 3.76 7.10
C LYS A 77 -12.45 2.87 6.11
N ASN A 78 -11.85 2.58 4.96
CA ASN A 78 -12.35 1.50 4.11
C ASN A 78 -12.09 0.19 4.85
N LYS A 79 -13.20 -0.47 5.19
CA LYS A 79 -13.29 -1.69 5.99
C LYS A 79 -12.88 -2.91 5.16
#